data_AF-A0A946AN29-F1
#
_entry.id   AF-A0A946AN29-F1
#
_cell.length_a   1.000
_cell.length_b   1.000
_cell.length_c   1.000
_cell.angle_alpha   90.00
_cell.angle_beta   90.00
_cell.angle_gamma   90.00
#
_symmetry.space_group_name_H-M   'P 1'
#
loop_
_entity.id
_entity.type
_entity.pdbx_description
1 polymer ?
#
loop_
_entity_poly.entity_id
_entity_poly.type
_entity_poly.pdbx_seq_one_letter_code
_entity_poly.pdbx_strand_id
1 'polypeptide(L)'
;MKISALAKMFLAMLVTLGSLAACDVETFDDAVDRLGTSPPPAVPPPPGPPPPPPPPVAFGPNFSEIQSNVFTPTCATSSCHGGGAPAAGLNLESANSYAELVNITSSQNAGFQLVAPTDPDNSYLIQKMEGIASGSGVMPPSGSILQASIDTIRQWITDGAIDDRVIVLDPIQVSSLAPMPNVNLQAQPTQIVAGFTRDLVAASVNANTFILESSGGDGSFVDGSVTPIVSPLISVPGGNPQTAVFDLTGVVLPDDIYRVRLLGNGGSVISDIDANALDGEFGAGFPSGNSIAGGDFQAFFTIATPIVIGPTLPQIQALVFTPNCATVGCHSGGGAVLPGVMNLSSEAMSLANLVNITALEDGGVFRVNSGNPDLSYLITKLEGVGAAGVQMPAGQAPLSPAVIAEIRLWITNGANP
;
A
#
# COMPACT_ATOMS: atom_id res chain seq x y z
N MET A 1 12.73 47.84 14.47
CA MET A 1 13.03 49.29 14.37
C MET A 1 13.28 49.58 12.88
N LYS A 2 12.23 49.69 12.06
CA LYS A 2 11.47 50.90 11.65
C LYS A 2 12.27 51.87 10.74
N ILE A 3 11.66 52.18 9.57
CA ILE A 3 11.72 53.44 8.78
C ILE A 3 12.83 53.50 7.70
N SER A 4 12.63 53.93 6.44
CA SER A 4 11.47 54.34 5.64
C SER A 4 11.85 54.61 4.17
N ALA A 5 10.86 54.48 3.28
CA ALA A 5 10.80 55.17 1.99
C ALA A 5 10.74 56.71 2.15
N LEU A 6 11.28 57.49 1.20
CA LEU A 6 10.60 58.59 0.49
C LEU A 6 11.55 59.40 -0.43
N ALA A 7 11.11 59.58 -1.68
CA ALA A 7 11.03 60.81 -2.47
C ALA A 7 12.11 61.91 -2.36
N LYS A 8 12.60 62.37 -3.52
CA LYS A 8 12.88 63.80 -3.77
C LYS A 8 12.78 64.17 -5.26
N MET A 9 11.75 64.97 -5.50
CA MET A 9 11.43 65.79 -6.67
C MET A 9 12.34 67.05 -6.72
N PHE A 10 12.30 67.79 -7.84
CA PHE A 10 12.69 69.21 -8.12
C PHE A 10 13.62 69.31 -9.36
N LEU A 11 13.54 70.25 -10.32
CA LEU A 11 12.61 71.34 -10.67
C LEU A 11 13.22 72.10 -11.89
N ALA A 12 12.45 72.26 -12.99
CA ALA A 12 12.21 73.44 -13.87
C ALA A 12 13.38 74.40 -14.32
N MET A 13 13.35 75.29 -15.34
CA MET A 13 12.37 75.95 -16.21
C MET A 13 13.14 76.89 -17.20
N LEU A 14 12.60 77.19 -18.41
CA LEU A 14 12.53 78.49 -19.18
C LEU A 14 12.53 78.24 -20.71
N VAL A 15 11.44 78.37 -21.48
CA VAL A 15 10.65 79.55 -21.96
C VAL A 15 11.25 80.27 -23.18
N THR A 16 10.52 80.26 -24.31
CA THR A 16 10.09 81.47 -25.08
C THR A 16 8.92 81.16 -26.01
N LEU A 17 7.92 82.06 -25.98
CA LEU A 17 6.63 82.09 -26.68
C LEU A 17 6.72 82.46 -28.17
N GLY A 18 5.72 82.02 -28.96
CA GLY A 18 5.41 82.59 -30.27
C GLY A 18 4.05 82.15 -30.85
N SER A 19 3.01 82.95 -30.58
CA SER A 19 1.80 83.24 -31.39
C SER A 19 0.83 82.11 -31.84
N LEU A 20 -0.41 82.23 -31.37
CA LEU A 20 -1.62 81.57 -31.89
C LEU A 20 -1.99 82.08 -33.29
N ALA A 21 -2.23 81.18 -34.25
CA ALA A 21 -3.17 81.39 -35.35
C ALA A 21 -3.56 80.04 -35.99
N ALA A 22 -4.87 79.83 -36.17
CA ALA A 22 -5.55 78.82 -36.97
C ALA A 22 -5.38 77.34 -36.55
N CYS A 23 -6.35 76.84 -35.77
CA CYS A 23 -6.75 75.44 -35.88
C CYS A 23 -7.74 75.35 -37.04
N ASP A 24 -7.30 74.86 -38.21
CA ASP A 24 -8.21 74.34 -39.21
C ASP A 24 -8.76 73.00 -38.68
N VAL A 25 -10.07 72.98 -38.43
CA VAL A 25 -10.81 71.74 -38.18
C VAL A 25 -10.98 71.10 -39.55
N GLU A 26 -10.09 70.16 -39.90
CA GLU A 26 -10.31 69.32 -41.08
C GLU A 26 -11.64 68.58 -40.88
N THR A 27 -12.60 68.89 -41.75
CA THR A 27 -13.86 68.18 -41.85
C THR A 27 -13.59 66.74 -42.25
N PHE A 28 -14.40 65.83 -41.71
CA PHE A 28 -14.28 64.38 -41.85
C PHE A 28 -14.10 63.89 -43.31
N ASP A 29 -14.48 64.69 -44.30
CA ASP A 29 -14.36 64.36 -45.72
C ASP A 29 -12.91 64.37 -46.26
N ASP A 30 -12.00 65.20 -45.72
CA ASP A 30 -10.59 65.25 -46.20
C ASP A 30 -9.75 64.06 -45.67
N ALA A 31 -10.19 63.42 -44.58
CA ALA A 31 -9.57 62.20 -44.05
C ALA A 31 -9.95 60.94 -44.86
N VAL A 32 -11.10 60.97 -45.56
CA VAL A 32 -11.60 59.81 -46.33
C VAL A 32 -10.88 59.69 -47.67
N ASP A 33 -10.46 60.80 -48.28
CA ASP A 33 -9.78 60.79 -49.59
C ASP A 33 -8.35 60.23 -49.54
N ARG A 34 -7.73 60.15 -48.36
CA ARG A 34 -6.41 59.52 -48.15
C ARG A 34 -6.44 58.03 -47.81
N LEU A 35 -7.62 57.43 -47.63
CA LEU A 35 -7.78 55.99 -47.40
C LEU A 35 -8.12 55.20 -48.68
N GLY A 36 -8.27 55.89 -49.83
CA GLY A 36 -8.75 55.29 -51.08
C GLY A 36 -7.70 54.80 -52.08
N THR A 37 -6.40 55.03 -51.90
CA THR A 37 -5.39 54.79 -52.96
C THR A 37 -4.26 53.82 -52.62
N SER A 38 -4.31 53.12 -51.48
CA SER A 38 -3.34 52.07 -51.14
C SER A 38 -3.98 50.69 -51.33
N PRO A 39 -3.46 49.82 -52.21
CA PRO A 39 -3.95 48.45 -52.27
C PRO A 39 -3.71 47.76 -50.92
N PRO A 40 -4.65 46.94 -50.44
CA PRO A 40 -4.45 46.21 -49.18
C PRO A 40 -3.19 45.34 -49.29
N PRO A 41 -2.42 45.16 -48.19
CA PRO A 41 -1.31 44.22 -48.19
C PRO A 41 -1.84 42.84 -48.60
N ALA A 42 -1.17 42.20 -49.55
CA ALA A 42 -1.56 40.89 -50.03
C ALA A 42 -1.67 39.94 -48.81
N VAL A 43 -2.85 39.34 -48.65
CA VAL A 43 -3.06 38.27 -47.67
C VAL A 43 -2.01 37.19 -47.99
N PRO A 44 -1.17 36.77 -47.02
CA PRO A 44 -0.25 35.67 -47.25
C PRO A 44 -1.08 34.46 -47.71
N PRO A 45 -0.62 33.70 -48.72
CA PRO A 45 -1.36 32.53 -49.16
C PRO A 45 -1.67 31.63 -47.96
N PRO A 46 -2.85 30.99 -47.93
CA PRO A 46 -3.16 30.04 -46.88
C PRO A 46 -2.00 29.03 -46.75
N PRO A 47 -1.69 28.54 -45.54
CA PRO A 47 -0.75 27.44 -45.37
C PRO A 47 -1.11 26.38 -46.41
N GLY A 48 -0.12 25.92 -47.17
CA GLY A 48 -0.33 24.81 -48.08
C GLY A 48 -1.02 23.67 -47.32
N PRO A 49 -1.89 22.87 -47.98
CA PRO A 49 -2.47 21.71 -47.32
C PRO A 49 -1.36 20.93 -46.60
N PRO A 50 -1.59 20.45 -45.37
CA PRO A 50 -0.61 19.63 -44.68
C PRO A 50 -0.17 18.52 -45.64
N PRO A 51 1.12 18.15 -45.66
CA PRO A 51 1.58 17.09 -46.53
C PRO A 51 0.66 15.87 -46.37
N PRO A 52 0.27 15.22 -47.47
CA PRO A 52 -0.60 14.06 -47.39
C PRO A 52 -0.01 13.07 -46.36
N PRO A 53 -0.85 12.43 -45.53
CA PRO A 53 -0.35 11.46 -44.57
C PRO A 53 0.54 10.47 -45.31
N PRO A 54 1.74 10.17 -44.79
CA PRO A 54 2.64 9.23 -45.43
C PRO A 54 1.87 7.92 -45.69
N PRO A 55 2.17 7.22 -46.80
CA PRO A 55 1.58 5.92 -47.06
C PRO A 55 1.66 5.05 -45.81
N PRO A 56 0.60 4.34 -45.42
CA PRO A 56 0.62 3.56 -44.20
C PRO A 56 1.77 2.55 -44.25
N VAL A 57 2.71 2.71 -43.33
CA VAL A 57 3.69 1.68 -43.00
C VAL A 57 2.96 0.44 -42.49
N ALA A 58 3.50 -0.74 -42.77
CA ALA A 58 2.92 -2.00 -42.32
C ALA A 58 3.14 -2.27 -40.81
N PHE A 59 3.75 -1.33 -40.07
CA PHE A 59 4.16 -1.49 -38.67
C PHE A 59 4.17 -0.17 -37.91
N GLY A 60 3.92 -0.20 -36.61
CA GLY A 60 3.82 0.94 -35.69
C GLY A 60 5.15 1.32 -35.00
N PRO A 61 5.17 2.42 -34.21
CA PRO A 61 6.35 2.96 -33.54
C PRO A 61 6.76 2.16 -32.28
N ASN A 62 6.71 0.83 -32.36
CA ASN A 62 7.12 -0.10 -31.31
C ASN A 62 8.51 -0.65 -31.62
N PHE A 63 9.38 -0.81 -30.62
CA PHE A 63 10.74 -1.32 -30.85
C PHE A 63 10.73 -2.74 -31.42
N SER A 64 9.84 -3.61 -30.95
CA SER A 64 9.67 -4.98 -31.46
C SER A 64 9.29 -5.01 -32.95
N GLU A 65 8.45 -4.06 -33.37
CA GLU A 65 8.02 -3.90 -34.76
C GLU A 65 9.11 -3.30 -35.64
N ILE A 66 9.84 -2.29 -35.15
CA ILE A 66 11.02 -1.73 -35.83
C ILE A 66 12.11 -2.81 -35.98
N GLN A 67 12.33 -3.61 -34.93
CA GLN A 67 13.29 -4.70 -34.94
C GLN A 67 12.93 -5.73 -36.02
N SER A 68 11.68 -6.15 -36.10
CA SER A 68 11.24 -7.19 -37.05
C SER A 68 11.12 -6.69 -38.49
N ASN A 69 10.72 -5.43 -38.70
CA ASN A 69 10.44 -4.91 -40.03
C ASN A 69 11.60 -4.11 -40.65
N VAL A 70 12.52 -3.58 -39.85
CA VAL A 70 13.64 -2.75 -40.33
C VAL A 70 14.98 -3.37 -39.94
N PHE A 71 15.29 -3.48 -38.65
CA PHE A 71 16.63 -3.86 -38.22
C PHE A 71 17.00 -5.27 -38.62
N THR A 72 16.15 -6.26 -38.32
CA THR A 72 16.42 -7.67 -38.64
C THR A 72 16.59 -7.93 -40.14
N PRO A 73 15.66 -7.51 -41.02
CA PRO A 73 15.76 -7.85 -42.44
C PRO A 73 16.82 -7.06 -43.19
N THR A 74 17.15 -5.84 -42.74
CA THR A 74 17.92 -4.88 -43.54
C THR A 74 19.28 -4.53 -42.94
N CYS A 75 19.40 -4.50 -41.62
CA CYS A 75 20.58 -3.97 -40.93
C CYS A 75 21.39 -5.08 -40.22
N ALA A 76 20.72 -5.97 -39.50
CA ALA A 76 21.28 -7.05 -38.69
C ALA A 76 21.71 -8.27 -39.53
N THR A 77 22.25 -8.02 -40.71
CA THR A 77 22.86 -9.06 -41.55
C THR A 77 24.31 -9.28 -41.12
N SER A 78 24.81 -10.50 -41.26
CA SER A 78 26.17 -10.88 -40.86
C SER A 78 27.28 -10.07 -41.53
N SER A 79 26.99 -9.40 -42.64
CA SER A 79 27.91 -8.54 -43.38
C SER A 79 27.88 -7.07 -42.93
N CYS A 80 26.87 -6.67 -42.15
CA CYS A 80 26.65 -5.28 -41.74
C CYS A 80 26.64 -5.16 -40.21
N HIS A 81 25.48 -5.31 -39.57
CA HIS A 81 25.32 -5.10 -38.12
C HIS A 81 24.87 -6.36 -37.39
N GLY A 82 25.38 -7.53 -37.76
CA GLY A 82 25.13 -8.79 -37.06
C GLY A 82 26.33 -9.73 -37.07
N GLY A 83 26.26 -10.82 -36.30
CA GLY A 83 27.32 -11.82 -36.22
C GLY A 83 28.50 -11.41 -35.33
N GLY A 84 29.62 -12.16 -35.40
CA GLY A 84 30.74 -12.04 -34.45
C GLY A 84 31.64 -10.82 -34.61
N ALA A 85 31.50 -10.05 -35.70
CA ALA A 85 32.30 -8.85 -35.98
C ALA A 85 31.47 -7.78 -36.68
N PRO A 86 30.46 -7.20 -35.99
CA PRO A 86 29.55 -6.25 -36.61
C PRO A 86 30.24 -4.92 -36.94
N ALA A 87 29.79 -4.26 -38.01
CA ALA A 87 30.32 -2.98 -38.47
C ALA A 87 30.24 -1.92 -37.37
N ALA A 88 31.35 -1.21 -37.18
CA ALA A 88 31.54 -0.20 -36.13
C ALA A 88 31.29 -0.72 -34.70
N GLY A 89 31.29 -2.04 -34.49
CA GLY A 89 31.03 -2.66 -33.19
C GLY A 89 29.56 -2.58 -32.73
N LEU A 90 28.61 -2.30 -33.63
CA LEU A 90 27.17 -2.19 -33.32
C LEU A 90 26.42 -3.42 -33.82
N ASN A 91 25.91 -4.25 -32.91
CA ASN A 91 25.09 -5.41 -33.18
C ASN A 91 23.58 -5.07 -33.08
N LEU A 92 22.89 -5.14 -34.22
CA LEU A 92 21.46 -4.90 -34.37
C LEU A 92 20.61 -6.18 -34.38
N GLU A 93 21.19 -7.34 -34.06
CA GLU A 93 20.45 -8.57 -33.81
C GLU A 93 19.51 -8.38 -32.60
N SER A 94 18.35 -9.04 -32.64
CA SER A 94 17.26 -8.81 -31.69
C SER A 94 17.64 -8.94 -30.21
N ALA A 95 18.66 -9.76 -29.90
CA ALA A 95 19.14 -9.95 -28.55
C ALA A 95 19.97 -8.75 -27.99
N ASN A 96 20.55 -7.91 -28.86
CA ASN A 96 21.53 -6.90 -28.48
C ASN A 96 21.10 -5.46 -28.85
N SER A 97 20.33 -5.32 -29.93
CA SER A 97 20.05 -4.05 -30.60
C SER A 97 19.61 -2.90 -29.70
N TYR A 98 18.67 -3.13 -28.78
CA TYR A 98 18.18 -2.08 -27.89
C TYR A 98 19.28 -1.55 -26.96
N ALA A 99 19.98 -2.48 -26.29
CA ALA A 99 21.03 -2.16 -25.32
C ALA A 99 22.24 -1.47 -25.97
N GLU A 100 22.49 -1.73 -27.25
CA GLU A 100 23.59 -1.13 -28.00
C GLU A 100 23.20 0.16 -28.74
N LEU A 101 21.90 0.50 -28.85
CA LEU A 101 21.42 1.71 -29.51
C LEU A 101 21.03 2.82 -28.52
N VAL A 102 20.19 2.49 -27.55
CA VAL A 102 19.50 3.50 -26.74
C VAL A 102 20.40 4.01 -25.64
N ASN A 103 20.56 5.33 -25.55
CA ASN A 103 21.47 6.02 -24.63
C ASN A 103 22.98 5.70 -24.82
N ILE A 104 23.37 5.16 -25.98
CA ILE A 104 24.76 4.83 -26.27
C ILE A 104 25.41 5.95 -27.08
N THR A 105 26.58 6.44 -26.67
CA THR A 105 27.34 7.45 -27.43
C THR A 105 27.85 6.87 -28.75
N SER A 106 27.68 7.61 -29.86
CA SER A 106 28.17 7.17 -31.17
C SER A 106 29.70 7.16 -31.23
N SER A 107 30.28 6.03 -31.63
CA SER A 107 31.73 5.89 -31.86
C SER A 107 32.22 6.65 -33.10
N GLN A 108 31.31 7.03 -34.00
CA GLN A 108 31.63 7.73 -35.24
C GLN A 108 31.45 9.25 -35.12
N ASN A 109 30.65 9.72 -34.15
CA ASN A 109 30.44 11.14 -33.89
C ASN A 109 30.18 11.39 -32.41
N ALA A 110 31.19 11.85 -31.69
CA ALA A 110 31.17 12.01 -30.23
C ALA A 110 30.13 13.02 -29.71
N GLY A 111 29.53 13.84 -30.56
CA GLY A 111 28.48 14.79 -30.19
C GLY A 111 27.07 14.20 -30.13
N PHE A 112 26.88 12.95 -30.56
CA PHE A 112 25.56 12.34 -30.70
C PHE A 112 25.46 10.98 -30.02
N GLN A 113 24.26 10.65 -29.54
CA GLN A 113 23.92 9.29 -29.14
C GLN A 113 23.42 8.51 -30.38
N LEU A 114 23.59 7.19 -30.40
CA LEU A 114 23.06 6.33 -31.45
C LEU A 114 21.54 6.48 -31.53
N VAL A 115 20.86 6.37 -30.39
CA VAL A 115 19.48 6.82 -30.18
C VAL A 115 19.42 7.66 -28.89
N ALA A 116 19.00 8.92 -29.01
CA ALA A 116 18.72 9.83 -27.91
C ALA A 116 17.21 9.85 -27.64
N PRO A 117 16.71 9.25 -26.55
CA PRO A 117 15.28 9.27 -26.21
C PRO A 117 14.71 10.68 -26.23
N THR A 118 13.49 10.83 -26.74
CA THR A 118 12.73 12.09 -26.90
C THR A 118 13.32 13.08 -27.92
N ASP A 119 14.47 12.78 -28.52
CA ASP A 119 15.17 13.69 -29.44
C ASP A 119 15.65 12.96 -30.72
N PRO A 120 14.76 12.79 -31.71
CA PRO A 120 15.12 12.13 -32.97
C PRO A 120 16.16 12.91 -33.79
N ASP A 121 16.23 14.24 -33.68
CA ASP A 121 17.18 15.07 -34.44
C ASP A 121 18.61 14.94 -33.91
N ASN A 122 18.76 14.73 -32.59
CA ASN A 122 20.04 14.39 -31.95
C ASN A 122 20.32 12.88 -31.88
N SER A 123 19.59 12.06 -32.65
CA SER A 123 19.85 10.63 -32.78
C SER A 123 20.67 10.31 -34.04
N TYR A 124 21.89 9.79 -33.85
CA TYR A 124 22.81 9.49 -34.95
C TYR A 124 22.25 8.41 -35.91
N LEU A 125 21.43 7.48 -35.41
CA LEU A 125 20.72 6.50 -36.24
C LEU A 125 19.85 7.20 -37.30
N ILE A 126 19.09 8.23 -36.93
CA ILE A 126 18.24 9.00 -37.86
C ILE A 126 19.10 9.72 -38.90
N GLN A 127 20.16 10.41 -38.46
CA GLN A 127 21.06 11.11 -39.38
C GLN A 127 21.70 10.18 -40.42
N LYS A 128 22.00 8.94 -40.01
CA LYS A 128 22.56 7.91 -40.90
C LYS A 128 21.52 7.40 -41.90
N MET A 129 20.26 7.21 -41.48
CA MET A 129 19.20 6.75 -42.38
C MET A 129 18.75 7.83 -43.37
N GLU A 130 18.76 9.10 -42.95
CA GLU A 130 18.43 10.26 -43.81
C GLU A 130 19.62 10.71 -44.69
N GLY A 131 20.82 10.19 -44.44
CA GLY A 131 22.03 10.51 -45.21
C GLY A 131 22.60 11.91 -44.93
N ILE A 132 22.22 12.53 -43.82
CA ILE A 132 22.69 13.85 -43.37
C ILE A 132 23.85 13.77 -42.37
N ALA A 133 24.24 12.56 -41.96
CA ALA A 133 25.37 12.33 -41.05
C ALA A 133 26.68 12.83 -41.68
N SER A 134 27.33 13.79 -41.03
CA SER A 134 28.59 14.38 -41.51
C SER A 134 29.71 13.35 -41.58
N GLY A 135 30.38 13.26 -42.74
CA GLY A 135 31.56 12.40 -42.93
C GLY A 135 31.28 10.90 -42.99
N SER A 136 30.01 10.48 -43.12
CA SER A 136 29.62 9.06 -43.16
C SER A 136 28.57 8.82 -44.26
N GLY A 137 28.57 7.63 -44.86
CA GLY A 137 27.57 7.26 -45.88
C GLY A 137 26.17 7.03 -45.31
N VAL A 138 25.14 7.15 -46.15
CA VAL A 138 23.76 6.79 -45.81
C VAL A 138 23.65 5.30 -45.44
N MET A 139 22.74 4.97 -44.51
CA MET A 139 22.44 3.60 -44.11
C MET A 139 21.00 3.19 -44.47
N PRO A 140 20.79 1.98 -45.02
CA PRO A 140 21.81 1.00 -45.39
C PRO A 140 22.57 1.43 -46.67
N PRO A 141 23.79 0.92 -46.92
CA PRO A 141 24.53 1.26 -48.14
C PRO A 141 23.87 0.72 -49.42
N SER A 142 22.95 -0.25 -49.28
CA SER A 142 22.20 -0.89 -50.36
C SER A 142 21.08 -0.02 -50.94
N GLY A 143 20.73 1.10 -50.30
CA GLY A 143 19.70 2.02 -50.79
C GLY A 143 18.98 2.76 -49.67
N SER A 144 18.11 3.71 -50.03
CA SER A 144 17.33 4.49 -49.06
C SER A 144 16.24 3.65 -48.39
N ILE A 145 16.10 3.75 -47.07
CA ILE A 145 14.91 3.29 -46.35
C ILE A 145 13.71 4.17 -46.76
N LEU A 146 12.51 3.60 -46.80
CA LEU A 146 11.29 4.36 -47.05
C LEU A 146 11.13 5.47 -45.99
N GLN A 147 10.87 6.70 -46.41
CA GLN A 147 10.72 7.83 -45.48
C GLN A 147 9.69 7.54 -44.39
N ALA A 148 8.57 6.90 -44.74
CA ALA A 148 7.54 6.54 -43.75
C ALA A 148 8.07 5.58 -42.66
N SER A 149 8.99 4.67 -42.98
CA SER A 149 9.66 3.82 -41.97
C SER A 149 10.62 4.61 -41.10
N ILE A 150 11.34 5.59 -41.67
CA ILE A 150 12.17 6.52 -40.90
C ILE A 150 11.28 7.32 -39.94
N ASP A 151 10.15 7.83 -40.41
CA ASP A 151 9.19 8.59 -39.60
C ASP A 151 8.63 7.75 -38.45
N THR A 152 8.35 6.45 -38.66
CA THR A 152 7.96 5.52 -37.58
C THR A 152 9.06 5.37 -36.52
N ILE A 153 10.33 5.27 -36.95
CA ILE A 153 11.47 5.20 -36.01
C ILE A 153 11.64 6.53 -35.27
N ARG A 154 11.47 7.67 -35.97
CA ARG A 154 11.48 9.00 -35.34
C ARG A 154 10.38 9.13 -34.30
N GLN A 155 9.18 8.59 -34.58
CA GLN A 155 8.07 8.58 -33.64
C GLN A 155 8.40 7.73 -32.40
N TRP A 156 8.92 6.51 -32.59
CA TRP A 156 9.40 5.68 -31.47
C TRP A 156 10.43 6.40 -30.58
N ILE A 157 11.39 7.11 -31.18
CA ILE A 157 12.37 7.91 -30.44
C ILE A 157 11.69 9.06 -29.70
N THR A 158 10.77 9.78 -30.36
CA THR A 158 9.97 10.87 -29.78
C THR A 158 9.19 10.40 -28.56
N ASP A 159 8.65 9.17 -28.62
CA ASP A 159 7.90 8.52 -27.53
C ASP A 159 8.80 7.96 -26.42
N GLY A 160 10.09 8.31 -26.41
CA GLY A 160 11.04 7.97 -25.36
C GLY A 160 11.88 6.73 -25.66
N ALA A 161 11.86 6.23 -26.90
CA ALA A 161 12.64 5.07 -27.35
C ALA A 161 12.46 3.84 -26.44
N ILE A 162 11.22 3.55 -26.03
CA ILE A 162 10.88 2.48 -25.06
C ILE A 162 11.09 1.09 -25.69
N ASP A 163 11.67 0.14 -24.94
CA ASP A 163 11.66 -1.28 -25.32
C ASP A 163 10.33 -1.92 -24.94
N ASP A 164 9.39 -2.02 -25.89
CA ASP A 164 8.09 -2.68 -25.67
C ASP A 164 8.20 -4.21 -25.47
N ARG A 165 9.40 -4.79 -25.64
CA ARG A 165 9.68 -6.19 -25.30
C ARG A 165 10.06 -6.34 -23.82
N VAL A 166 10.46 -5.25 -23.18
CA VAL A 166 10.58 -5.18 -21.72
C VAL A 166 9.18 -4.87 -21.20
N ILE A 167 8.51 -5.88 -20.68
CA ILE A 167 7.27 -5.66 -19.93
C ILE A 167 7.68 -4.85 -18.71
N VAL A 168 7.30 -3.56 -18.67
CA VAL A 168 7.23 -2.83 -17.41
C VAL A 168 6.11 -3.50 -16.65
N LEU A 169 6.45 -4.54 -15.88
CA LEU A 169 5.55 -5.11 -14.91
C LEU A 169 5.30 -3.97 -13.92
N ASP A 170 4.13 -3.34 -14.01
CA ASP A 170 3.57 -2.55 -12.92
C ASP A 170 2.65 -3.49 -12.14
N PRO A 171 3.21 -4.41 -11.33
CA PRO A 171 2.41 -5.41 -10.67
C PRO A 171 1.45 -4.75 -9.70
N ILE A 172 0.28 -5.37 -9.54
CA ILE A 172 -0.60 -5.01 -8.45
C ILE A 172 0.08 -5.32 -7.12
N GLN A 173 0.01 -4.39 -6.17
CA GLN A 173 0.60 -4.51 -4.83
C GLN A 173 -0.50 -4.36 -3.77
N VAL A 174 -0.29 -4.92 -2.59
CA VAL A 174 -1.15 -4.65 -1.44
C VAL A 174 -0.82 -3.26 -0.90
N SER A 175 -1.79 -2.36 -0.86
CA SER A 175 -1.62 -0.98 -0.39
C SER A 175 -2.06 -0.77 1.06
N SER A 176 -2.88 -1.67 1.60
CA SER A 176 -3.30 -1.65 3.00
C SER A 176 -3.88 -2.99 3.44
N LEU A 177 -3.90 -3.22 4.75
CA LEU A 177 -4.61 -4.34 5.38
C LEU A 177 -5.31 -3.85 6.66
N ALA A 178 -6.56 -4.24 6.83
CA ALA A 178 -7.31 -4.10 8.07
C ALA A 178 -7.81 -5.49 8.51
N PRO A 179 -7.48 -5.96 9.72
CA PRO A 179 -6.61 -5.34 10.73
C PRO A 179 -5.18 -5.10 10.24
N MET A 180 -4.48 -4.12 10.82
CA MET A 180 -3.10 -3.83 10.46
C MET A 180 -2.18 -5.02 10.77
N PRO A 181 -1.14 -5.26 9.96
CA PRO A 181 -0.15 -6.29 10.27
C PRO A 181 0.46 -6.13 11.67
N ASN A 182 0.61 -7.25 12.37
CA ASN A 182 1.15 -7.41 13.72
C ASN A 182 0.37 -6.68 14.84
N VAL A 183 -0.90 -6.32 14.60
CA VAL A 183 -1.75 -5.70 15.63
C VAL A 183 -2.25 -6.74 16.64
N ASN A 184 -2.34 -6.34 17.91
CA ASN A 184 -3.02 -7.09 18.97
C ASN A 184 -4.45 -6.55 19.14
N LEU A 185 -5.43 -7.30 18.68
CA LEU A 185 -6.85 -6.99 18.83
C LEU A 185 -7.36 -7.45 20.18
N GLN A 186 -8.19 -6.62 20.80
CA GLN A 186 -8.87 -6.92 22.05
C GLN A 186 -10.26 -7.55 21.83
N ALA A 187 -10.67 -7.68 20.57
CA ALA A 187 -11.92 -8.28 20.12
C ALA A 187 -11.78 -8.78 18.67
N GLN A 188 -12.54 -9.80 18.30
CA GLN A 188 -12.51 -10.32 16.92
C GLN A 188 -13.01 -9.28 15.89
N PRO A 189 -12.37 -9.19 14.71
CA PRO A 189 -12.86 -8.35 13.63
C PRO A 189 -14.07 -9.01 12.93
N THR A 190 -14.97 -8.20 12.35
CA THR A 190 -16.10 -8.69 11.55
C THR A 190 -15.73 -9.00 10.10
N GLN A 191 -14.56 -8.55 9.65
CA GLN A 191 -14.03 -8.77 8.31
C GLN A 191 -12.52 -8.49 8.28
N ILE A 192 -11.84 -9.01 7.26
CA ILE A 192 -10.49 -8.60 6.87
C ILE A 192 -10.58 -7.90 5.52
N VAL A 193 -9.95 -6.74 5.40
CA VAL A 193 -9.98 -5.91 4.19
C VAL A 193 -8.56 -5.68 3.71
N ALA A 194 -8.28 -6.10 2.48
CA ALA A 194 -7.03 -5.79 1.79
C ALA A 194 -7.29 -4.72 0.73
N GLY A 195 -6.54 -3.63 0.77
CA GLY A 195 -6.51 -2.63 -0.30
C GLY A 195 -5.36 -2.91 -1.26
N PHE A 196 -5.51 -2.52 -2.52
CA PHE A 196 -4.53 -2.73 -3.57
C PHE A 196 -4.19 -1.42 -4.30
N THR A 197 -3.09 -1.41 -5.04
CA THR A 197 -2.66 -0.25 -5.84
C THR A 197 -3.40 -0.10 -7.17
N ARG A 198 -4.09 -1.17 -7.61
CA ARG A 198 -4.78 -1.26 -8.91
C ARG A 198 -6.12 -1.99 -8.76
N ASP A 199 -6.97 -1.85 -9.77
CA ASP A 199 -8.29 -2.48 -9.82
C ASP A 199 -8.15 -3.99 -10.01
N LEU A 200 -8.84 -4.77 -9.16
CA LEU A 200 -8.77 -6.23 -9.14
C LEU A 200 -9.66 -6.87 -10.20
N VAL A 201 -9.25 -8.02 -10.71
CA VAL A 201 -10.19 -8.97 -11.32
C VAL A 201 -10.99 -9.63 -10.20
N ALA A 202 -12.28 -9.31 -10.08
CA ALA A 202 -13.11 -9.82 -8.99
C ALA A 202 -13.09 -11.36 -8.83
N ALA A 203 -12.99 -12.09 -9.94
CA ALA A 203 -12.91 -13.57 -9.93
C ALA A 203 -11.58 -14.12 -9.38
N SER A 204 -10.50 -13.33 -9.42
CA SER A 204 -9.18 -13.72 -8.91
C SER A 204 -9.14 -13.73 -7.38
N VAL A 205 -10.09 -13.09 -6.71
CA VAL A 205 -10.20 -12.99 -5.25
C VAL A 205 -11.25 -13.99 -4.76
N ASN A 206 -10.80 -15.09 -4.16
CA ASN A 206 -11.68 -16.16 -3.67
C ASN A 206 -11.00 -16.96 -2.54
N ALA A 207 -11.64 -18.03 -2.07
CA ALA A 207 -11.15 -18.84 -0.95
C ALA A 207 -9.79 -19.53 -1.20
N ASN A 208 -9.36 -19.64 -2.46
CA ASN A 208 -8.04 -20.19 -2.80
C ASN A 208 -6.95 -19.13 -2.80
N THR A 209 -7.29 -17.84 -2.86
CA THR A 209 -6.32 -16.75 -3.06
C THR A 209 -6.31 -15.71 -1.95
N PHE A 210 -7.40 -15.57 -1.19
CA PHE A 210 -7.47 -14.80 0.04
C PHE A 210 -7.75 -15.77 1.19
N ILE A 211 -6.71 -16.12 1.95
CA ILE A 211 -6.71 -17.20 2.93
C ILE A 211 -6.48 -16.60 4.33
N LEU A 212 -7.24 -17.10 5.30
CA LEU A 212 -7.04 -16.84 6.72
C LEU A 212 -6.81 -18.16 7.45
N GLU A 213 -5.79 -18.21 8.29
CA GLU A 213 -5.44 -19.39 9.09
C GLU A 213 -5.20 -18.97 10.55
N SER A 214 -5.55 -19.83 11.49
CA SER A 214 -5.17 -19.68 12.89
C SER A 214 -4.00 -20.61 13.23
N SER A 215 -3.20 -20.26 14.24
CA SER A 215 -2.07 -21.08 14.68
C SER A 215 -2.51 -22.37 15.38
N GLY A 216 -3.75 -22.44 15.85
CA GLY A 216 -4.24 -23.58 16.62
C GLY A 216 -3.84 -23.48 18.10
N GLY A 217 -3.48 -22.28 18.57
CA GLY A 217 -3.16 -21.97 19.96
C GLY A 217 -1.71 -22.19 20.39
N ASP A 218 -0.83 -22.66 19.52
CA ASP A 218 0.61 -22.85 19.83
C ASP A 218 1.51 -21.71 19.32
N GLY A 219 0.95 -20.76 18.56
CA GLY A 219 1.66 -19.64 17.97
C GLY A 219 2.55 -20.02 16.77
N SER A 220 2.45 -21.26 16.29
CA SER A 220 3.25 -21.82 15.22
C SER A 220 2.47 -21.93 13.92
N PHE A 221 3.19 -21.83 12.80
CA PHE A 221 2.60 -21.99 11.46
C PHE A 221 3.40 -22.97 10.60
N VAL A 222 4.22 -23.82 11.23
CA VAL A 222 5.19 -24.70 10.55
C VAL A 222 5.03 -26.19 10.88
N ASP A 223 4.28 -26.53 11.92
CA ASP A 223 4.16 -27.88 12.51
C ASP A 223 2.80 -28.55 12.26
N GLY A 224 1.96 -27.97 11.41
CA GLY A 224 0.69 -28.57 10.97
C GLY A 224 -0.47 -28.40 11.94
N SER A 225 -0.31 -27.62 13.01
CA SER A 225 -1.40 -27.13 13.88
C SER A 225 -2.29 -26.07 13.21
N VAL A 226 -1.84 -25.56 12.05
CA VAL A 226 -2.51 -24.53 11.27
C VAL A 226 -3.91 -24.96 10.84
N THR A 227 -4.93 -24.21 11.26
CA THR A 227 -6.32 -24.46 10.85
C THR A 227 -6.86 -23.34 9.96
N PRO A 228 -7.36 -23.65 8.74
CA PRO A 228 -7.94 -22.65 7.85
C PRO A 228 -9.29 -22.16 8.39
N ILE A 229 -9.52 -20.86 8.28
CA ILE A 229 -10.80 -20.23 8.58
C ILE A 229 -11.60 -20.10 7.29
N VAL A 230 -12.86 -20.54 7.32
CA VAL A 230 -13.77 -20.46 6.17
C VAL A 230 -14.61 -19.19 6.27
N SER A 231 -14.50 -18.32 5.27
CA SER A 231 -15.38 -17.17 5.13
C SER A 231 -16.73 -17.56 4.51
N PRO A 232 -17.86 -16.99 4.97
CA PRO A 232 -19.13 -17.05 4.23
C PRO A 232 -19.09 -16.32 2.89
N LEU A 233 -18.25 -15.27 2.75
CA LEU A 233 -18.16 -14.47 1.54
C LEU A 233 -16.79 -13.80 1.39
N ILE A 234 -16.13 -14.07 0.27
CA ILE A 234 -14.94 -13.34 -0.18
C ILE A 234 -15.33 -12.57 -1.44
N SER A 235 -15.04 -11.27 -1.49
CA SER A 235 -15.52 -10.42 -2.59
C SER A 235 -14.64 -9.21 -2.87
N VAL A 236 -14.80 -8.66 -4.09
CA VAL A 236 -14.34 -7.33 -4.47
C VAL A 236 -15.57 -6.43 -4.59
N PRO A 237 -15.75 -5.42 -3.73
CA PRO A 237 -16.91 -4.53 -3.79
C PRO A 237 -16.95 -3.73 -5.09
N GLY A 238 -18.06 -3.76 -5.84
CA GLY A 238 -18.15 -3.05 -7.13
C GLY A 238 -18.00 -1.53 -7.06
N GLY A 239 -18.26 -0.93 -5.89
CA GLY A 239 -18.02 0.50 -5.63
C GLY A 239 -16.57 0.83 -5.24
N ASN A 240 -15.72 -0.18 -5.04
CA ASN A 240 -14.32 -0.03 -4.70
C ASN A 240 -13.52 -1.25 -5.20
N PRO A 241 -13.20 -1.31 -6.51
CA PRO A 241 -12.56 -2.46 -7.14
C PRO A 241 -11.09 -2.66 -6.72
N GLN A 242 -10.50 -1.74 -5.97
CA GLN A 242 -9.14 -1.84 -5.41
C GLN A 242 -9.14 -2.45 -4.01
N THR A 243 -10.22 -3.14 -3.63
CA THR A 243 -10.37 -3.70 -2.29
C THR A 243 -10.92 -5.12 -2.37
N ALA A 244 -10.32 -6.01 -1.60
CA ALA A 244 -10.83 -7.35 -1.33
C ALA A 244 -11.33 -7.43 0.12
N VAL A 245 -12.47 -8.07 0.32
CA VAL A 245 -13.08 -8.29 1.64
C VAL A 245 -13.22 -9.78 1.90
N PHE A 246 -12.72 -10.21 3.05
CA PHE A 246 -12.94 -11.53 3.64
C PHE A 246 -13.93 -11.35 4.79
N ASP A 247 -15.20 -11.70 4.57
CA ASP A 247 -16.25 -11.56 5.58
C ASP A 247 -16.04 -12.57 6.71
N LEU A 248 -16.27 -12.15 7.95
CA LEU A 248 -16.23 -13.00 9.15
C LEU A 248 -17.56 -12.96 9.91
N THR A 249 -18.61 -12.41 9.30
CA THR A 249 -19.94 -12.38 9.90
C THR A 249 -20.41 -13.80 10.23
N GLY A 250 -20.69 -14.06 11.51
CA GLY A 250 -21.11 -15.38 11.98
C GLY A 250 -19.96 -16.39 12.15
N VAL A 251 -18.71 -15.99 11.90
CA VAL A 251 -17.51 -16.78 12.19
C VAL A 251 -17.00 -16.41 13.58
N VAL A 252 -16.65 -17.42 14.37
CA VAL A 252 -16.05 -17.24 15.71
C VAL A 252 -14.54 -17.41 15.58
N LEU A 253 -13.78 -16.40 16.03
CA LEU A 253 -12.33 -16.43 16.08
C LEU A 253 -11.88 -16.44 17.55
N PRO A 254 -11.45 -17.59 18.09
CA PRO A 254 -10.86 -17.67 19.43
C PRO A 254 -9.62 -16.77 19.59
N ASP A 255 -9.20 -16.54 20.84
CA ASP A 255 -7.91 -15.93 21.12
C ASP A 255 -6.78 -16.78 20.53
N ASP A 256 -6.05 -16.23 19.57
CA ASP A 256 -5.00 -16.91 18.82
C ASP A 256 -4.17 -15.89 18.01
N ILE A 257 -3.08 -16.36 17.41
CA ILE A 257 -2.38 -15.70 16.31
C ILE A 257 -3.00 -16.18 15.00
N TYR A 258 -3.27 -15.24 14.12
CA TYR A 258 -3.86 -15.46 12.80
C TYR A 258 -2.90 -15.02 11.71
N ARG A 259 -2.86 -15.77 10.61
CA ARG A 259 -2.10 -15.48 9.39
C ARG A 259 -3.04 -15.21 8.24
N VAL A 260 -2.88 -14.05 7.63
CA VAL A 260 -3.51 -13.66 6.36
C VAL A 260 -2.55 -13.95 5.23
N ARG A 261 -3.01 -14.62 4.18
CA ARG A 261 -2.27 -14.81 2.92
C ARG A 261 -3.07 -14.33 1.72
N LEU A 262 -2.41 -13.59 0.84
CA LEU A 262 -2.92 -13.21 -0.49
C LEU A 262 -1.98 -13.79 -1.53
N LEU A 263 -2.48 -14.68 -2.40
CA LEU A 263 -1.61 -15.44 -3.29
C LEU A 263 -1.25 -14.65 -4.55
N GLY A 264 0.05 -14.52 -4.82
CA GLY A 264 0.59 -13.99 -6.07
C GLY A 264 1.25 -15.07 -6.93
N ASN A 265 1.46 -16.28 -6.39
CA ASN A 265 2.06 -17.41 -7.09
C ASN A 265 1.14 -18.63 -7.22
N GLY A 266 1.43 -19.49 -8.19
CA GLY A 266 0.80 -20.80 -8.33
C GLY A 266 -0.36 -20.84 -9.32
N GLY A 267 -1.22 -21.87 -9.20
CA GLY A 267 -2.33 -22.13 -10.14
C GLY A 267 -3.55 -21.22 -9.98
N SER A 268 -3.59 -20.39 -8.93
CA SER A 268 -4.62 -19.38 -8.70
C SER A 268 -3.97 -18.22 -7.97
N VAL A 269 -4.08 -17.02 -8.53
CA VAL A 269 -3.41 -15.81 -8.03
C VAL A 269 -4.38 -14.64 -8.04
N ILE A 270 -4.13 -13.66 -7.19
CA ILE A 270 -4.76 -12.34 -7.27
C ILE A 270 -4.08 -11.57 -8.41
N SER A 271 -4.90 -10.95 -9.25
CA SER A 271 -4.43 -10.15 -10.38
C SER A 271 -5.25 -8.87 -10.54
N ASP A 272 -4.66 -7.90 -11.24
CA ASP A 272 -5.40 -6.74 -11.73
C ASP A 272 -6.16 -7.05 -13.03
N ILE A 273 -6.92 -6.06 -13.51
CA ILE A 273 -7.68 -6.10 -14.78
C ILE A 273 -6.82 -6.29 -16.03
N ASP A 274 -5.52 -5.99 -15.96
CA ASP A 274 -4.55 -6.18 -17.03
C ASP A 274 -3.87 -7.58 -16.94
N ALA A 275 -4.34 -8.42 -16.01
CA ALA A 275 -3.83 -9.75 -15.70
C ALA A 275 -2.40 -9.77 -15.13
N ASN A 276 -1.92 -8.66 -14.56
CA ASN A 276 -0.68 -8.66 -13.79
C ASN A 276 -0.90 -9.38 -12.45
N ALA A 277 -0.03 -10.33 -12.14
CA ALA A 277 -0.06 -11.02 -10.85
C ALA A 277 0.42 -10.12 -9.71
N LEU A 278 0.00 -10.45 -8.49
CA LEU A 278 0.37 -9.77 -7.26
C LEU A 278 1.90 -9.78 -7.01
N ASP A 279 2.44 -8.62 -6.65
CA ASP A 279 3.78 -8.42 -6.06
C ASP A 279 3.60 -8.27 -4.54
N GLY A 280 3.38 -9.43 -3.90
CA GLY A 280 2.84 -9.51 -2.55
C GLY A 280 3.87 -9.45 -1.43
N GLU A 281 5.17 -9.54 -1.70
CA GLU A 281 6.22 -9.66 -0.68
C GLU A 281 6.10 -8.58 0.38
N PHE A 282 5.65 -8.95 1.58
CA PHE A 282 5.44 -7.99 2.65
C PHE A 282 6.70 -7.82 3.48
N GLY A 283 7.32 -6.64 3.36
CA GLY A 283 8.42 -6.20 4.20
C GLY A 283 7.92 -5.46 5.45
N ALA A 284 8.34 -4.21 5.62
CA ALA A 284 8.02 -3.40 6.80
C ALA A 284 6.84 -2.43 6.60
N GLY A 285 6.27 -2.34 5.40
CA GLY A 285 5.26 -1.34 5.09
C GLY A 285 4.53 -1.59 3.77
N PHE A 286 3.56 -0.71 3.51
CA PHE A 286 2.81 -0.67 2.27
C PHE A 286 3.35 0.43 1.33
N PRO A 287 3.20 0.27 0.01
CA PRO A 287 2.70 -0.92 -0.67
C PRO A 287 3.66 -2.12 -0.51
N SER A 288 3.14 -3.34 -0.62
CA SER A 288 3.96 -4.56 -0.62
C SER A 288 4.82 -4.67 -1.88
N GLY A 289 5.73 -5.64 -1.89
CA GLY A 289 6.39 -6.09 -3.10
C GLY A 289 7.86 -5.71 -3.23
N ASN A 290 8.49 -6.25 -4.28
CA ASN A 290 9.88 -6.02 -4.67
C ASN A 290 10.00 -5.60 -6.15
N SER A 291 8.89 -5.14 -6.76
CA SER A 291 8.75 -4.82 -8.18
C SER A 291 8.79 -6.02 -9.12
N ILE A 292 8.59 -7.24 -8.59
CA ILE A 292 8.51 -8.47 -9.38
C ILE A 292 7.21 -9.19 -9.02
N ALA A 293 6.31 -9.33 -10.01
CA ALA A 293 5.08 -10.09 -9.85
C ALA A 293 5.37 -11.56 -9.48
N GLY A 294 4.45 -12.18 -8.73
CA GLY A 294 4.53 -13.59 -8.36
C GLY A 294 4.72 -13.84 -6.86
N GLY A 295 4.79 -12.79 -6.05
CA GLY A 295 4.96 -12.89 -4.61
C GLY A 295 3.66 -13.07 -3.84
N ASP A 296 3.65 -13.97 -2.86
CA ASP A 296 2.56 -14.03 -1.89
C ASP A 296 2.71 -12.93 -0.83
N PHE A 297 1.61 -12.29 -0.49
CA PHE A 297 1.52 -11.46 0.70
C PHE A 297 1.23 -12.33 1.92
N GLN A 298 1.95 -12.06 3.02
CA GLN A 298 1.71 -12.71 4.30
C GLN A 298 1.80 -11.67 5.42
N ALA A 299 0.77 -11.63 6.27
CA ALA A 299 0.74 -10.80 7.47
C ALA A 299 0.09 -11.55 8.63
N PHE A 300 0.38 -11.10 9.84
CA PHE A 300 -0.16 -11.68 11.06
C PHE A 300 -0.99 -10.66 11.83
N PHE A 301 -1.91 -11.13 12.66
CA PHE A 301 -2.49 -10.35 13.76
C PHE A 301 -2.82 -11.29 14.90
N THR A 302 -2.98 -10.75 16.11
CA THR A 302 -3.32 -11.53 17.29
C THR A 302 -4.67 -11.09 17.81
N ILE A 303 -5.51 -12.02 18.21
CA ILE A 303 -6.67 -11.75 19.05
C ILE A 303 -6.31 -12.20 20.46
N ALA A 304 -6.33 -11.26 21.39
CA ALA A 304 -6.14 -11.52 22.81
C ALA A 304 -7.16 -10.70 23.57
N THR A 305 -8.29 -11.31 23.91
CA THR A 305 -9.31 -10.65 24.70
C THR A 305 -8.76 -10.38 26.11
N PRO A 306 -8.68 -9.11 26.55
CA PRO A 306 -8.22 -8.81 27.89
C PRO A 306 -9.22 -9.37 28.89
N ILE A 307 -8.73 -10.17 29.84
CA ILE A 307 -9.54 -10.58 30.99
C ILE A 307 -9.78 -9.32 31.82
N VAL A 308 -10.99 -8.78 31.76
CA VAL A 308 -11.47 -7.70 32.62
C VAL A 308 -12.17 -8.31 33.83
N ILE A 309 -12.05 -7.67 35.00
CA ILE A 309 -12.77 -8.14 36.19
C ILE A 309 -14.28 -8.08 35.93
N GLY A 310 -14.95 -9.19 36.18
CA GLY A 310 -16.38 -9.36 36.01
C GLY A 310 -16.89 -10.46 36.94
N PRO A 311 -18.20 -10.72 36.97
CA PRO A 311 -18.84 -11.51 38.01
C PRO A 311 -18.81 -13.02 37.70
N THR A 312 -17.69 -13.50 37.17
CA THR A 312 -17.47 -14.93 36.86
C THR A 312 -16.26 -15.44 37.62
N LEU A 313 -16.31 -16.72 38.04
CA LEU A 313 -15.19 -17.32 38.77
C LEU A 313 -13.88 -17.33 37.96
N PRO A 314 -13.85 -17.53 36.63
CA PRO A 314 -12.60 -17.47 35.87
C PRO A 314 -11.95 -16.09 35.92
N GLN A 315 -12.74 -15.02 35.78
CA GLN A 315 -12.24 -13.64 35.86
C GLN A 315 -11.74 -13.30 37.25
N ILE A 316 -12.52 -13.65 38.29
CA ILE A 316 -12.13 -13.42 39.69
C ILE A 316 -10.90 -14.26 40.05
N GLN A 317 -10.81 -15.50 39.57
CA GLN A 317 -9.65 -16.35 39.80
C GLN A 317 -8.40 -15.74 39.18
N ALA A 318 -8.46 -15.39 37.89
CA ALA A 318 -7.31 -14.88 37.14
C ALA A 318 -6.82 -13.53 37.67
N LEU A 319 -7.74 -12.63 38.02
CA LEU A 319 -7.41 -11.24 38.35
C LEU A 319 -7.37 -10.94 39.85
N VAL A 320 -8.00 -11.77 40.68
CA VAL A 320 -8.08 -11.55 42.14
C VAL A 320 -7.43 -12.69 42.90
N PHE A 321 -7.97 -13.91 42.83
CA PHE A 321 -7.54 -14.98 43.72
C PHE A 321 -6.11 -15.44 43.44
N THR A 322 -5.75 -15.73 42.19
CA THR A 322 -4.39 -16.15 41.82
C THR A 322 -3.34 -15.10 42.21
N PRO A 323 -3.44 -13.82 41.78
CA PRO A 323 -2.39 -12.85 42.04
C PRO A 323 -2.35 -12.32 43.49
N ASN A 324 -3.48 -12.28 44.20
CA ASN A 324 -3.54 -11.62 45.52
C ASN A 324 -3.72 -12.59 46.69
N CYS A 325 -4.30 -13.77 46.49
CA CYS A 325 -4.71 -14.67 47.58
C CYS A 325 -3.95 -16.00 47.56
N ALA A 326 -3.79 -16.60 46.38
CA ALA A 326 -3.10 -17.88 46.17
C ALA A 326 -1.59 -17.67 45.95
N THR A 327 -1.00 -16.80 46.77
CA THR A 327 0.44 -16.57 46.83
C THR A 327 1.09 -17.52 47.82
N VAL A 328 2.40 -17.75 47.65
CA VAL A 328 3.18 -18.63 48.53
C VAL A 328 3.02 -18.22 49.99
N GLY A 329 2.56 -19.14 50.83
CA GLY A 329 2.35 -18.92 52.27
C GLY A 329 0.98 -18.36 52.66
N CYS A 330 0.11 -18.03 51.69
CA CYS A 330 -1.28 -17.66 51.93
C CYS A 330 -2.20 -18.83 51.56
N HIS A 331 -2.98 -18.73 50.48
CA HIS A 331 -3.97 -19.72 50.09
C HIS A 331 -3.55 -20.57 48.87
N SER A 332 -2.28 -20.97 48.78
CA SER A 332 -1.79 -21.88 47.74
C SER A 332 -1.16 -23.14 48.34
N GLY A 333 -1.62 -24.33 47.94
CA GLY A 333 -1.03 -25.61 48.35
C GLY A 333 -2.03 -26.54 49.05
N GLY A 334 -1.55 -27.39 49.96
CA GLY A 334 -2.40 -28.34 50.69
C GLY A 334 -1.98 -28.51 52.15
N GLY A 335 -2.93 -28.95 52.99
CA GLY A 335 -2.70 -29.29 54.39
C GLY A 335 -3.35 -28.35 55.40
N ALA A 336 -3.40 -28.78 56.66
CA ALA A 336 -4.06 -28.07 57.76
C ALA A 336 -3.35 -26.77 58.20
N VAL A 337 -2.19 -26.46 57.60
CA VAL A 337 -1.38 -25.28 57.92
C VAL A 337 -1.75 -24.04 57.10
N LEU A 338 -2.59 -24.18 56.07
CA LEU A 338 -3.07 -23.03 55.30
C LEU A 338 -4.01 -22.19 56.16
N PRO A 339 -3.98 -20.84 56.05
CA PRO A 339 -4.97 -19.97 56.69
C PRO A 339 -6.37 -20.41 56.28
N GLY A 340 -7.24 -20.64 57.28
CA GLY A 340 -8.57 -21.18 57.07
C GLY A 340 -8.62 -22.57 56.42
N VAL A 341 -7.51 -23.31 56.30
CA VAL A 341 -7.43 -24.61 55.59
C VAL A 341 -8.05 -24.50 54.19
N MET A 342 -7.59 -23.51 53.42
CA MET A 342 -8.19 -23.10 52.15
C MET A 342 -7.13 -23.04 51.05
N ASN A 343 -7.39 -23.73 49.93
CA ASN A 343 -6.59 -23.61 48.70
C ASN A 343 -7.39 -22.89 47.60
N LEU A 344 -6.83 -21.81 47.07
CA LEU A 344 -7.39 -20.97 46.01
C LEU A 344 -6.52 -20.98 44.73
N SER A 345 -5.63 -21.97 44.57
CA SER A 345 -4.63 -22.00 43.49
C SER A 345 -5.19 -22.27 42.09
N SER A 346 -6.47 -22.62 41.97
CA SER A 346 -7.16 -22.81 40.69
C SER A 346 -8.66 -22.61 40.87
N GLU A 347 -9.39 -22.39 39.77
CA GLU A 347 -10.85 -22.23 39.79
C GLU A 347 -11.55 -23.38 40.52
N ALA A 348 -11.17 -24.62 40.17
CA ALA A 348 -11.71 -25.83 40.78
C ALA A 348 -11.46 -25.88 42.30
N MET A 349 -10.25 -25.51 42.74
CA MET A 349 -9.91 -25.48 44.17
C MET A 349 -10.64 -24.34 44.89
N SER A 350 -10.71 -23.15 44.28
CA SER A 350 -11.45 -22.01 44.82
C SER A 350 -12.93 -22.33 45.01
N LEU A 351 -13.58 -22.91 44.01
CA LEU A 351 -14.98 -23.33 44.11
C LEU A 351 -15.17 -24.33 45.26
N ALA A 352 -14.35 -25.39 45.29
CA ALA A 352 -14.44 -26.46 46.28
C ALA A 352 -14.14 -26.00 47.72
N ASN A 353 -13.38 -24.92 47.89
CA ASN A 353 -12.98 -24.40 49.20
C ASN A 353 -13.80 -23.21 49.67
N LEU A 354 -14.51 -22.52 48.78
CA LEU A 354 -15.27 -21.30 49.11
C LEU A 354 -16.77 -21.55 49.16
N VAL A 355 -17.34 -22.15 48.13
CA VAL A 355 -18.80 -22.12 47.93
C VAL A 355 -19.48 -23.13 48.85
N ASN A 356 -20.37 -22.61 49.71
CA ASN A 356 -21.12 -23.38 50.71
C ASN A 356 -20.24 -24.17 51.70
N ILE A 357 -18.99 -23.72 51.90
CA ILE A 357 -18.07 -24.27 52.89
C ILE A 357 -18.10 -23.39 54.13
N THR A 358 -18.31 -23.97 55.31
CA THR A 358 -18.35 -23.21 56.58
C THR A 358 -17.02 -22.51 56.85
N ALA A 359 -17.07 -21.26 57.30
CA ALA A 359 -15.90 -20.52 57.75
C ALA A 359 -15.41 -21.07 59.10
N LEU A 360 -14.10 -21.30 59.23
CA LEU A 360 -13.50 -21.81 60.48
C LEU A 360 -13.30 -20.71 61.52
N GLU A 361 -13.03 -19.49 61.05
CA GLU A 361 -12.72 -18.33 61.90
C GLU A 361 -14.00 -17.63 62.42
N ASP A 362 -15.14 -17.86 61.78
CA ASP A 362 -16.42 -17.27 62.14
C ASP A 362 -17.51 -18.35 62.07
N GLY A 363 -17.69 -19.04 63.20
CA GLY A 363 -18.55 -20.21 63.29
C GLY A 363 -20.01 -19.87 63.02
N GLY A 364 -20.57 -20.43 61.94
CA GLY A 364 -22.00 -20.30 61.61
C GLY A 364 -22.30 -19.62 60.27
N VAL A 365 -21.29 -19.12 59.55
CA VAL A 365 -21.43 -18.56 58.20
C VAL A 365 -20.66 -19.35 57.16
N PHE A 366 -21.09 -19.28 55.90
CA PHE A 366 -20.34 -19.85 54.77
C PHE A 366 -19.26 -18.88 54.30
N ARG A 367 -18.13 -19.41 53.83
CA ARG A 367 -17.06 -18.65 53.16
C ARG A 367 -17.62 -17.88 51.99
N VAL A 368 -18.36 -18.56 51.13
CA VAL A 368 -19.26 -17.97 50.13
C VAL A 368 -20.63 -18.62 50.29
N ASN A 369 -21.63 -17.82 50.66
CA ASN A 369 -23.03 -18.20 50.70
C ASN A 369 -23.66 -17.90 49.33
N SER A 370 -23.86 -18.94 48.52
CA SER A 370 -24.41 -18.81 47.17
C SER A 370 -25.72 -18.01 47.17
N GLY A 371 -25.79 -16.97 46.35
CA GLY A 371 -26.93 -16.06 46.24
C GLY A 371 -26.98 -14.95 47.29
N ASN A 372 -26.14 -14.98 48.33
CA ASN A 372 -26.18 -13.99 49.41
C ASN A 372 -24.78 -13.46 49.79
N PRO A 373 -24.31 -12.36 49.15
CA PRO A 373 -23.01 -11.77 49.44
C PRO A 373 -22.91 -11.19 50.86
N ASP A 374 -24.02 -10.68 51.43
CA ASP A 374 -24.01 -10.08 52.78
C ASP A 374 -23.83 -11.13 53.89
N LEU A 375 -24.18 -12.39 53.62
CA LEU A 375 -23.94 -13.52 54.52
C LEU A 375 -22.68 -14.33 54.14
N SER A 376 -21.83 -13.81 53.25
CA SER A 376 -20.61 -14.48 52.81
C SER A 376 -19.39 -13.95 53.56
N TYR A 377 -18.72 -14.82 54.31
CA TYR A 377 -17.54 -14.46 55.08
C TYR A 377 -16.40 -13.90 54.22
N LEU A 378 -16.28 -14.32 52.95
CA LEU A 378 -15.33 -13.74 52.00
C LEU A 378 -15.53 -12.22 51.86
N ILE A 379 -16.77 -11.75 51.74
CA ILE A 379 -17.07 -10.32 51.58
C ILE A 379 -16.70 -9.56 52.86
N THR A 380 -17.07 -10.10 54.01
CA THR A 380 -16.67 -9.60 55.35
C THR A 380 -15.15 -9.40 55.44
N LYS A 381 -14.36 -10.37 54.95
CA LYS A 381 -12.89 -10.31 54.95
C LYS A 381 -12.34 -9.30 53.93
N LEU A 382 -12.95 -9.15 52.76
CA LEU A 382 -12.50 -8.22 51.73
C LEU A 382 -12.80 -6.75 52.10
N GLU A 383 -13.97 -6.50 52.68
CA GLU A 383 -14.40 -5.17 53.11
C GLU A 383 -13.79 -4.75 54.46
N GLY A 384 -13.27 -5.72 55.24
CA GLY A 384 -12.64 -5.48 56.53
C GLY A 384 -13.61 -5.10 57.65
N VAL A 385 -14.91 -5.39 57.47
CA VAL A 385 -15.97 -5.07 58.43
C VAL A 385 -16.44 -6.32 59.15
N GLY A 386 -16.41 -6.34 60.48
CA GLY A 386 -17.09 -7.37 61.29
C GLY A 386 -16.52 -8.79 61.26
N ALA A 387 -15.42 -9.06 60.55
CA ALA A 387 -14.79 -10.39 60.54
C ALA A 387 -13.90 -10.63 61.77
N ALA A 388 -13.87 -11.88 62.25
CA ALA A 388 -12.74 -12.36 63.03
C ALA A 388 -11.45 -12.33 62.18
N GLY A 389 -10.36 -11.81 62.72
CA GLY A 389 -9.05 -11.75 62.04
C GLY A 389 -8.84 -10.54 61.12
N VAL A 390 -7.82 -10.63 60.24
CA VAL A 390 -7.33 -9.50 59.42
C VAL A 390 -8.11 -9.37 58.11
N GLN A 391 -8.26 -8.13 57.61
CA GLN A 391 -8.78 -7.82 56.27
C GLN A 391 -7.91 -8.49 55.18
N MET A 392 -8.56 -9.02 54.14
CA MET A 392 -7.89 -9.61 52.98
C MET A 392 -7.87 -8.64 51.78
N PRO A 393 -6.78 -8.62 50.99
CA PRO A 393 -5.58 -9.46 51.11
C PRO A 393 -4.67 -8.98 52.25
N ALA A 394 -4.24 -9.89 53.13
CA ALA A 394 -3.48 -9.53 54.32
C ALA A 394 -2.09 -8.97 53.96
N GLY A 395 -1.72 -7.84 54.57
CA GLY A 395 -0.43 -7.18 54.32
C GLY A 395 -0.34 -6.46 52.97
N GLN A 396 -1.44 -6.35 52.23
CA GLN A 396 -1.55 -5.60 50.98
C GLN A 396 -2.57 -4.46 51.09
N ALA A 397 -2.60 -3.59 50.08
CA ALA A 397 -3.66 -2.60 49.95
C ALA A 397 -5.03 -3.31 49.77
N PRO A 398 -6.11 -2.79 50.37
CA PRO A 398 -7.46 -3.30 50.12
C PRO A 398 -7.81 -3.35 48.63
N LEU A 399 -8.62 -4.34 48.23
CA LEU A 399 -9.20 -4.36 46.89
C LEU A 399 -10.08 -3.13 46.69
N SER A 400 -10.14 -2.63 45.45
CA SER A 400 -11.03 -1.51 45.13
C SER A 400 -12.50 -1.91 45.32
N PRO A 401 -13.39 -0.95 45.69
CA PRO A 401 -14.82 -1.22 45.81
C PRO A 401 -15.45 -1.81 44.55
N ALA A 402 -14.96 -1.44 43.36
CA ALA A 402 -15.44 -1.98 42.08
C ALA A 402 -15.12 -3.48 41.93
N VAL A 403 -13.91 -3.90 42.29
CA VAL A 403 -13.53 -5.33 42.28
C VAL A 403 -14.36 -6.12 43.28
N ILE A 404 -14.58 -5.57 44.48
CA ILE A 404 -15.44 -6.20 45.48
C ILE A 404 -16.88 -6.32 44.96
N ALA A 405 -17.40 -5.31 44.26
CA ALA A 405 -18.74 -5.35 43.66
C ALA A 405 -18.89 -6.50 42.65
N GLU A 406 -17.89 -6.77 41.81
CA GLU A 406 -17.92 -7.91 40.88
C GLU A 406 -17.93 -9.27 41.61
N ILE A 407 -17.15 -9.40 42.70
CA ILE A 407 -17.17 -10.60 43.54
C ILE A 407 -18.54 -10.76 44.21
N ARG A 408 -19.12 -9.67 44.71
CA ARG A 408 -20.48 -9.68 45.29
C ARG A 408 -21.50 -10.12 44.24
N LEU A 409 -21.40 -9.62 43.02
CA LEU A 409 -22.30 -9.98 41.92
C LEU A 409 -22.15 -11.44 41.49
N TRP A 410 -20.92 -11.98 41.45
CA TRP A 410 -20.69 -13.41 41.25
C TRP A 410 -21.40 -14.26 42.31
N ILE A 411 -21.30 -13.87 43.59
CA ILE A 411 -22.00 -14.55 44.68
C ILE A 411 -23.51 -14.43 44.51
N THR A 412 -24.03 -13.23 44.23
CA THR A 412 -25.47 -13.00 43.96
C THR A 412 -25.98 -13.86 42.81
N ASN A 413 -25.16 -14.08 41.77
CA ASN A 413 -25.47 -14.93 40.62
C ASN A 413 -25.36 -16.44 40.92
N GLY A 414 -25.22 -16.82 42.19
CA GLY A 414 -25.19 -18.21 42.64
C GLY A 414 -23.79 -18.78 42.87
N ALA A 415 -22.73 -17.96 42.76
CA ALA A 415 -21.35 -18.40 42.91
C ALA A 415 -20.99 -19.58 41.97
N ASN A 416 -21.45 -19.49 40.72
CA ASN A 416 -21.27 -20.53 39.72
C ASN A 416 -19.82 -20.59 39.20
N PRO A 417 -19.38 -21.74 38.65
CA PRO A 417 -18.07 -21.91 38.05
C PRO A 417 -17.78 -20.95 36.89
#